data_AF-B4N4A0-F1
#
_entry.id   AF-B4N4A0-F1
#
_cell.length_a   1.000
_cell.length_b   1.000
_cell.length_c   1.000
_cell.angle_alpha   90.00
_cell.angle_beta   90.00
_cell.angle_gamma   90.00
#
_symmetry.space_group_name_H-M   'P 1'
#
loop_
_entity.id
_entity.type
_entity.pdbx_description
1 polymer ?
#
loop_
_entity_poly.entity_id
_entity_poly.type
_entity_poly.pdbx_seq_one_letter_code
_entity_poly.pdbx_strand_id
1 'polypeptide(L)'
;MISRAALLSVQRPLSVVASRSAAAAAAPSGAVERRQRPEHPGKVRLGFIPEEWFQFFYNKTGVTGPYTFGVGLITYLCSKEIYVMEHEYYSGLSLGIMAIIAVKKLGPVAARWADGEIDKIESEWKEGREAELKVLADAIEAEKKEQWRADGALLLMDAKKENIALQLEAAFRERAMNVYTEVKRRLDYQVECRHVERRLSQKHMVNWIVSNVLSSISPQQEKETLNKCIADLSALALRVKSA
;
A
#
# COMPACT_ATOMS: atom_id res chain seq x y z
N MET A 1 -30.69 -41.96 -0.86
CA MET A 1 -31.93 -41.34 -0.37
C MET A 1 -31.83 -41.21 1.14
N ILE A 2 -31.94 -39.97 1.63
CA ILE A 2 -32.53 -39.57 2.93
C ILE A 2 -31.68 -39.94 4.18
N SER A 3 -30.93 -38.99 4.76
CA SER A 3 -31.34 -38.11 5.90
C SER A 3 -31.48 -38.88 7.22
N ARG A 4 -31.14 -38.39 8.41
CA ARG A 4 -30.59 -37.14 8.95
C ARG A 4 -30.51 -37.38 10.48
N ALA A 5 -29.64 -36.62 11.16
CA ALA A 5 -29.81 -36.16 12.54
C ALA A 5 -29.73 -37.18 13.71
N ALA A 6 -28.67 -37.07 14.51
CA ALA A 6 -28.74 -36.58 15.90
C ALA A 6 -27.41 -36.83 16.62
N LEU A 7 -26.41 -35.98 16.34
CA LEU A 7 -25.32 -35.74 17.28
C LEU A 7 -25.93 -35.02 18.49
N LEU A 8 -26.15 -35.76 19.58
CA LEU A 8 -26.49 -35.18 20.87
C LEU A 8 -25.26 -34.40 21.38
N SER A 9 -25.48 -33.10 21.46
CA SER A 9 -24.61 -32.04 21.91
C SER A 9 -24.02 -32.30 23.29
N VAL A 10 -22.70 -32.49 23.35
CA VAL A 10 -21.91 -32.29 24.56
C VAL A 10 -21.84 -30.78 24.80
N GLN A 11 -22.58 -30.34 25.81
CA GLN A 11 -22.69 -28.95 26.24
C GLN A 11 -21.44 -28.58 27.03
N ARG A 12 -20.39 -28.08 26.34
CA ARG A 12 -19.28 -27.35 26.98
C ARG A 12 -19.72 -25.90 27.20
N PRO A 13 -19.48 -25.30 28.38
CA PRO A 13 -19.73 -23.87 28.56
C PRO A 13 -18.77 -23.09 27.66
N LEU A 14 -19.34 -22.40 26.69
CA LEU A 14 -18.65 -21.47 25.81
C LEU A 14 -18.11 -20.34 26.70
N SER A 15 -16.82 -20.34 26.97
CA SER A 15 -16.14 -19.16 27.52
C SER A 15 -16.22 -18.07 26.45
N VAL A 16 -17.15 -17.13 26.64
CA VAL A 16 -17.31 -15.94 25.82
C VAL A 16 -16.04 -15.12 25.98
N VAL A 17 -15.13 -15.25 25.01
CA VAL A 17 -14.05 -14.29 24.78
C VAL A 17 -14.74 -13.01 24.36
N ALA A 18 -14.84 -12.06 25.29
CA ALA A 18 -15.29 -10.71 25.01
C ALA A 18 -14.23 -10.04 24.14
N SER A 19 -14.38 -10.15 22.81
CA SER A 19 -13.72 -9.27 21.85
C SER A 19 -14.17 -7.85 22.15
N ARG A 20 -13.34 -7.07 22.85
CA ARG A 20 -13.52 -5.61 22.95
C ARG A 20 -13.22 -5.01 21.58
N SER A 21 -14.22 -5.03 20.70
CA SER A 21 -14.23 -4.23 19.49
C SER A 21 -14.20 -2.76 19.89
N ALA A 22 -13.16 -2.04 19.45
CA ALA A 22 -13.07 -0.60 19.53
C ALA A 22 -14.15 0.04 18.65
N ALA A 23 -15.37 0.13 19.18
CA ALA A 23 -16.43 0.98 18.68
C ALA A 23 -16.78 2.00 19.77
N ALA A 24 -15.79 2.79 20.21
CA ALA A 24 -16.00 3.93 21.08
C ALA A 24 -16.38 5.16 20.24
N ALA A 25 -17.52 5.06 19.55
CA ALA A 25 -18.19 6.18 18.89
C ALA A 25 -19.73 6.12 19.04
N ALA A 26 -20.22 5.40 20.05
CA ALA A 26 -21.60 5.50 20.49
C ALA A 26 -21.63 5.35 22.02
N ALA A 27 -22.14 6.39 22.67
CA ALA A 27 -22.13 6.55 24.12
C ALA A 27 -22.71 5.33 24.87
N PRO A 28 -22.07 4.86 25.96
CA PRO A 28 -22.71 3.90 26.85
C PRO A 28 -23.79 4.64 27.64
N SER A 29 -25.04 4.23 27.44
CA SER A 29 -26.21 4.62 28.24
C SER A 29 -25.98 4.24 29.70
N GLY A 30 -25.46 5.20 30.49
CA GLY A 30 -25.21 5.02 31.92
C GLY A 30 -23.88 5.61 32.42
N ALA A 31 -23.01 6.12 31.55
CA ALA A 31 -21.86 6.90 32.00
C ALA A 31 -22.34 8.27 32.50
N VAL A 32 -22.29 8.49 33.82
CA VAL A 32 -22.37 9.84 34.38
C VAL A 32 -21.19 10.61 33.81
N GLU A 33 -21.44 11.48 32.85
CA GLU A 33 -20.41 12.35 32.29
C GLU A 33 -19.84 13.18 33.45
N ARG A 34 -18.56 12.96 33.76
CA ARG A 34 -17.90 13.65 34.87
C ARG A 34 -17.96 15.13 34.55
N ARG A 35 -18.58 15.91 35.44
CA ARG A 35 -18.66 17.38 35.32
C ARG A 35 -17.25 17.91 35.05
N GLN A 36 -17.08 18.51 33.88
CA GLN A 36 -15.80 19.09 33.47
C GLN A 36 -15.60 20.40 34.24
N ARG A 37 -14.39 20.60 34.77
CA ARG A 37 -14.04 21.87 35.41
C ARG A 37 -13.95 22.93 34.30
N PRO A 38 -14.59 24.10 34.45
CA PRO A 38 -14.41 25.19 33.49
C PRO A 38 -12.93 25.61 33.45
N GLU A 39 -12.41 25.85 32.24
CA GLU A 39 -11.01 26.22 32.00
C GLU A 39 -10.62 27.55 32.66
N HIS A 40 -11.59 28.46 32.79
CA HIS A 40 -11.38 29.77 33.41
C HIS A 40 -12.31 29.96 34.60
N PRO A 41 -11.78 30.47 35.74
CA PRO A 41 -12.62 30.85 36.86
C PRO A 41 -13.49 32.07 36.50
N GLY A 42 -14.61 32.22 37.19
CA GLY A 42 -15.44 33.42 37.09
C GLY A 42 -14.62 34.68 37.37
N LYS A 43 -14.85 35.74 36.58
CA LYS A 43 -14.08 36.98 36.69
C LYS A 43 -14.36 37.67 38.03
N VAL A 44 -13.31 38.06 38.74
CA VAL A 44 -13.39 38.77 40.03
C VAL A 44 -12.64 40.10 39.91
N ARG A 45 -13.27 41.19 40.32
CA ARG A 45 -12.64 42.51 40.44
C ARG A 45 -12.23 42.76 41.89
N LEU A 46 -11.14 43.52 42.09
CA LEU A 46 -10.60 43.87 43.41
C LEU A 46 -10.20 42.68 44.29
N GLY A 47 -10.08 41.47 43.71
CA GLY A 47 -9.64 40.25 44.39
C GLY A 47 -10.72 39.48 45.16
N PHE A 48 -11.83 40.13 45.55
CA PHE A 48 -12.90 39.47 46.32
C PHE A 48 -14.32 39.68 45.80
N ILE A 49 -14.57 40.68 44.92
CA ILE A 49 -15.93 40.98 44.43
C ILE A 49 -16.12 40.36 43.04
N PRO A 50 -17.09 39.45 42.85
CA PRO A 50 -17.35 38.84 41.55
C PRO A 50 -17.88 39.87 40.54
N GLU A 51 -17.57 39.68 39.26
CA GLU A 51 -18.07 40.51 38.16
C GLU A 51 -19.61 40.55 38.12
N GLU A 52 -20.26 39.46 38.55
CA GLU A 52 -21.73 39.37 38.65
C GLU A 52 -22.34 40.49 39.51
N TRP A 53 -21.63 40.93 40.56
CA TRP A 53 -22.06 42.06 41.37
C TRP A 53 -22.00 43.37 40.59
N PHE A 54 -20.97 43.57 39.77
CA PHE A 54 -20.86 44.75 38.91
C PHE A 54 -21.93 44.74 37.82
N GLN A 55 -22.21 43.57 37.23
CA GLN A 55 -23.23 43.39 36.21
C GLN A 55 -24.64 43.71 36.74
N PHE A 56 -24.92 43.35 38.00
CA PHE A 56 -26.19 43.67 38.66
C PHE A 56 -26.45 45.19 38.72
N PHE A 57 -25.45 45.97 39.15
CA PHE A 57 -25.56 47.44 39.24
C PHE A 57 -25.44 48.14 37.88
N TYR A 58 -24.85 47.50 36.87
CA TYR A 58 -24.59 48.09 35.56
C TYR A 58 -25.87 48.62 34.90
N ASN A 59 -26.94 47.84 34.95
CA ASN A 59 -28.23 48.18 34.34
C ASN A 59 -28.93 49.39 34.99
N LYS A 60 -28.54 49.80 36.21
CA LYS A 60 -29.20 50.86 36.98
C LYS A 60 -28.33 52.09 37.20
N THR A 61 -27.04 51.87 37.44
CA THR A 61 -26.11 52.90 37.91
C THR A 61 -24.82 52.95 37.09
N GLY A 62 -24.73 52.17 36.02
CA GLY A 62 -23.56 52.09 35.15
C GLY A 62 -22.34 51.49 35.85
N VAL A 63 -21.15 51.70 35.25
CA VAL A 63 -19.87 51.14 35.73
C VAL A 63 -19.46 51.74 37.08
N THR A 64 -19.78 53.00 37.34
CA THR A 64 -19.38 53.73 38.55
C THR A 64 -20.23 53.36 39.77
N GLY A 65 -21.44 52.84 39.57
CA GLY A 65 -22.40 52.51 40.63
C GLY A 65 -21.85 51.62 41.74
N PRO A 66 -21.26 50.45 41.44
CA PRO A 66 -20.64 49.59 42.45
C PRO A 66 -19.52 50.29 43.24
N TYR A 67 -18.73 51.13 42.58
CA TYR A 67 -17.61 51.82 43.22
C TYR A 67 -18.10 52.94 44.14
N THR A 68 -19.08 53.74 43.70
CA THR A 68 -19.67 54.80 44.52
C THR A 68 -20.48 54.22 45.68
N PHE A 69 -21.16 53.08 45.47
CA PHE A 69 -21.81 52.32 46.54
C PHE A 69 -20.79 51.81 47.57
N GLY A 70 -19.68 51.24 47.12
CA GLY A 70 -18.61 50.78 48.00
C GLY A 70 -18.01 51.89 48.85
N VAL A 71 -17.66 53.03 48.24
CA VAL A 71 -17.15 54.20 48.97
C VAL A 71 -18.20 54.75 49.94
N GLY A 72 -19.45 54.89 49.49
CA GLY A 72 -20.56 55.37 50.32
C GLY A 72 -20.85 54.47 51.52
N LEU A 73 -20.78 53.15 51.33
CA LEU A 73 -20.94 52.16 52.40
C LEU A 73 -19.81 52.29 53.43
N ILE A 74 -18.56 52.42 53.00
CA ILE A 74 -17.41 52.59 53.90
C ILE A 74 -17.55 53.90 54.68
N THR A 75 -17.87 55.01 54.02
CA THR A 75 -18.09 56.31 54.69
C THR A 75 -19.23 56.25 55.69
N TYR A 76 -20.32 55.54 55.37
CA TYR A 76 -21.44 55.33 56.29
C TYR A 76 -21.02 54.52 57.52
N LEU A 77 -20.29 53.41 57.33
CA LEU A 77 -19.81 52.56 58.43
C LEU A 77 -18.88 53.32 59.38
N CYS A 78 -17.99 54.17 58.85
CA CYS A 78 -17.14 55.04 59.64
C CYS A 78 -17.95 56.15 60.34
N SER A 79 -18.91 56.78 59.65
CA SER A 79 -19.74 57.86 60.21
C SER A 79 -20.70 57.40 61.30
N LYS A 80 -21.12 56.13 61.29
CA LYS A 80 -21.97 55.53 62.31
C LYS A 80 -21.20 54.76 63.38
N GLU A 81 -19.88 54.81 63.36
CA GLU A 81 -18.99 54.10 64.29
C GLU A 81 -19.28 52.59 64.38
N ILE A 82 -19.92 52.01 63.35
CA ILE A 82 -20.12 50.55 63.24
C ILE A 82 -18.76 49.91 62.96
N TYR A 83 -17.89 50.64 62.25
CA TYR A 83 -16.48 50.30 62.06
C TYR A 83 -15.61 51.32 62.80
N VAL A 84 -15.21 50.97 64.03
CA VAL A 84 -14.38 51.83 64.89
C VAL A 84 -12.91 51.65 64.53
N MET A 85 -12.21 52.75 64.20
CA MET A 85 -10.78 52.74 63.89
C MET A 85 -9.93 52.71 65.17
N GLU A 86 -9.91 51.58 65.86
CA GLU A 86 -9.05 51.36 67.03
C GLU A 86 -7.60 51.04 66.64
N HIS A 87 -6.73 50.80 67.63
CA HIS A 87 -5.33 50.43 67.40
C HIS A 87 -5.18 49.18 66.51
N GLU A 88 -6.14 48.26 66.54
CA GLU A 88 -6.14 47.06 65.69
C GLU A 88 -6.38 47.36 64.20
N TYR A 89 -7.03 48.50 63.86
CA TYR A 89 -7.27 48.90 62.47
C TYR A 89 -5.97 49.04 61.66
N TYR A 90 -4.97 49.69 62.24
CA TYR A 90 -3.66 49.88 61.60
C TYR A 90 -2.91 48.55 61.43
N SER A 91 -3.06 47.63 62.39
CA SER A 91 -2.53 46.27 62.28
C SER A 91 -3.19 45.52 61.13
N GLY A 92 -4.53 45.53 61.05
CA GLY A 92 -5.29 44.91 59.96
C GLY A 92 -4.96 45.51 58.59
N LEU A 93 -4.78 46.82 58.48
CA LEU A 93 -4.35 47.49 57.25
C LEU A 93 -2.97 47.01 56.80
N SER A 94 -2.01 46.91 57.72
CA SER A 94 -0.66 46.43 57.43
C SER A 94 -0.66 44.96 56.96
N LEU A 95 -1.49 44.11 57.58
CA LEU A 95 -1.67 42.71 57.19
C LEU A 95 -2.33 42.59 55.81
N GLY A 96 -3.33 43.43 55.52
CA GLY A 96 -3.98 43.48 54.22
C GLY A 96 -3.03 43.87 53.09
N ILE A 97 -2.19 44.88 53.30
CA ILE A 97 -1.15 45.28 52.32
C ILE A 97 -0.15 44.13 52.10
N MET A 98 0.31 43.49 53.17
CA MET A 98 1.20 42.32 53.07
C MET A 98 0.55 41.17 52.31
N ALA A 99 -0.73 40.88 52.56
CA ALA A 99 -1.47 39.85 51.83
C ALA A 99 -1.59 40.16 50.33
N ILE A 100 -1.85 41.42 49.95
CA ILE A 100 -1.91 41.84 48.55
C ILE A 100 -0.55 41.65 47.86
N ILE A 101 0.55 42.03 48.52
CA ILE A 101 1.91 41.84 47.99
C ILE A 101 2.23 40.35 47.84
N ALA A 102 1.89 39.54 48.84
CA ALA A 102 2.09 38.09 48.83
C ALA A 102 1.35 37.45 47.65
N VAL A 103 0.06 37.76 47.46
CA VAL A 103 -0.74 37.22 46.35
C VAL A 103 -0.17 37.65 44.99
N LYS A 104 0.23 38.92 44.84
CA LYS A 104 0.78 39.40 43.56
C LYS A 104 2.14 38.81 43.21
N LYS A 105 2.99 38.49 44.20
CA LYS A 105 4.35 37.97 43.97
C LYS A 105 4.40 36.43 43.95
N LEU A 106 3.71 35.77 44.87
CA LEU A 106 3.68 34.31 44.99
C LEU A 106 2.63 33.66 44.10
N GLY A 107 1.53 34.36 43.81
CA GLY A 107 0.46 33.89 42.93
C GLY A 107 0.94 33.36 41.57
N PRO A 108 1.71 34.13 40.77
CA PRO A 108 2.16 33.64 39.46
C PRO A 108 3.16 32.47 39.57
N VAL A 109 3.93 32.38 40.65
CA VAL A 109 4.87 31.27 40.86
C VAL A 109 4.12 29.99 41.23
N ALA A 110 3.15 30.09 42.14
CA ALA A 110 2.30 28.97 42.53
C ALA A 110 1.42 28.48 41.38
N ALA A 111 0.87 29.40 40.57
CA ALA A 111 0.08 29.05 39.39
C ALA A 111 0.92 28.26 38.37
N ARG A 112 2.11 28.76 38.00
CA ARG A 112 3.01 28.05 37.08
C ARG A 112 3.43 26.69 37.59
N TRP A 113 3.64 26.54 38.90
CA TRP A 113 3.99 25.26 39.50
C TRP A 113 2.83 24.27 39.44
N ALA A 114 1.61 24.72 39.74
CA ALA A 114 0.41 23.89 39.66
C ALA A 114 0.07 23.50 38.20
N ASP A 115 0.14 24.45 37.27
CA ASP A 115 -0.09 24.19 35.85
C ASP A 115 0.96 23.21 35.29
N GLY A 116 2.23 23.41 35.65
CA GLY A 116 3.31 22.52 35.22
C GLY A 116 3.21 21.08 35.74
N GLU A 117 2.56 20.84 36.88
CA GLU A 117 2.31 19.49 37.37
C GLU A 117 1.12 18.83 36.65
N ILE A 118 0.08 19.61 36.34
CA ILE A 118 -1.05 19.15 35.51
C ILE A 118 -0.56 18.79 34.11
N ASP A 119 0.29 19.64 33.50
CA ASP A 119 0.85 19.41 32.17
C ASP A 119 1.66 18.12 32.10
N LYS A 120 2.43 17.77 33.14
CA LYS A 120 3.18 16.50 33.22
C LYS A 120 2.25 15.29 33.26
N ILE A 121 1.20 15.35 34.08
CA ILE A 121 0.22 14.26 34.19
C ILE A 121 -0.49 14.09 32.84
N GLU A 122 -0.86 15.19 32.20
CA GLU A 122 -1.50 15.16 30.89
C GLU A 122 -0.54 14.63 29.80
N SER A 123 0.73 15.02 29.82
CA SER A 123 1.72 14.50 28.87
C SER A 123 1.97 13.01 29.06
N GLU A 124 2.09 12.54 30.30
CA GLU A 124 2.29 11.10 30.60
C GLU A 124 1.10 10.27 30.09
N TRP A 125 -0.13 10.75 30.30
CA TRP A 125 -1.32 10.06 29.80
C TRP A 125 -1.43 10.08 28.27
N LYS A 126 -1.05 11.19 27.63
CA LYS A 126 -1.00 11.28 26.17
C LYS A 126 0.05 10.34 25.60
N GLU A 127 1.26 10.33 26.15
CA GLU A 127 2.36 9.46 25.74
C GLU A 127 2.00 7.98 25.90
N GLY A 128 1.42 7.60 27.04
CA GLY A 128 0.94 6.23 27.28
C GLY A 128 -0.09 5.80 26.25
N ARG A 129 -1.09 6.66 25.98
CA ARG A 129 -2.11 6.39 24.95
C ARG A 129 -1.52 6.29 23.55
N GLU A 130 -0.62 7.19 23.18
CA GLU A 130 0.02 7.16 21.87
C GLU A 130 0.92 5.93 21.70
N ALA A 131 1.63 5.52 22.75
CA ALA A 131 2.42 4.29 22.74
C ALA A 131 1.53 3.06 22.55
N GLU A 132 0.41 2.96 23.27
CA GLU A 132 -0.56 1.87 23.07
C GLU A 132 -1.13 1.85 21.65
N LEU A 133 -1.50 3.01 21.11
CA LEU A 133 -2.00 3.12 19.73
C LEU A 133 -0.96 2.66 18.71
N LYS A 134 0.32 3.01 18.91
CA LYS A 134 1.42 2.56 18.04
C LYS A 134 1.61 1.05 18.11
N VAL A 135 1.67 0.48 19.31
CA VAL A 135 1.79 -0.98 19.50
C VAL A 135 0.64 -1.73 18.83
N LEU A 136 -0.59 -1.23 18.96
CA LEU A 136 -1.76 -1.83 18.31
C LEU A 136 -1.69 -1.69 16.77
N ALA A 137 -1.25 -0.55 16.26
CA ALA A 137 -1.09 -0.33 14.82
C ALA A 137 -0.03 -1.27 14.22
N ASP A 138 1.13 -1.39 14.88
CA ASP A 138 2.23 -2.27 14.46
C ASP A 138 1.79 -3.74 14.48
N ALA A 139 1.03 -4.15 15.49
CA ALA A 139 0.46 -5.50 15.56
C ALA A 139 -0.51 -5.77 14.41
N ILE A 140 -1.37 -4.80 14.05
CA ILE A 140 -2.28 -4.93 12.90
C ILE A 140 -1.50 -5.06 11.58
N GLU A 141 -0.42 -4.29 11.42
CA GLU A 141 0.41 -4.37 10.21
C GLU A 141 1.16 -5.71 10.10
N ALA A 142 1.69 -6.22 11.23
CA ALA A 142 2.30 -7.53 11.30
C ALA A 142 1.32 -8.64 10.92
N GLU A 143 0.10 -8.63 11.47
CA GLU A 143 -0.94 -9.61 11.15
C GLU A 143 -1.34 -9.57 9.67
N LYS A 144 -1.49 -8.38 9.09
CA LYS A 144 -1.75 -8.24 7.64
C LYS A 144 -0.62 -8.85 6.80
N LYS A 145 0.63 -8.69 7.23
CA LYS A 145 1.79 -9.28 6.56
C LYS A 145 1.81 -10.80 6.66
N GLU A 146 1.43 -11.36 7.80
CA GLU A 146 1.31 -12.82 7.95
C GLU A 146 0.17 -13.39 7.11
N GLN A 147 -0.98 -12.71 7.03
CA GLN A 147 -2.07 -13.08 6.11
C GLN A 147 -1.58 -13.10 4.65
N TRP A 148 -0.87 -12.06 4.22
CA TRP A 148 -0.29 -12.01 2.87
C TRP A 148 0.72 -13.14 2.61
N ARG A 149 1.52 -13.52 3.61
CA ARG A 149 2.45 -14.67 3.49
C ARG A 149 1.71 -16.00 3.39
N ALA A 150 0.62 -16.17 4.14
CA ALA A 150 -0.21 -17.37 4.07
C ALA A 150 -0.83 -17.53 2.66
N ASP A 151 -1.36 -16.45 2.10
CA ASP A 151 -1.87 -16.44 0.72
C ASP A 151 -0.75 -16.70 -0.30
N GLY A 152 0.42 -16.09 -0.10
CA GLY A 152 1.60 -16.33 -0.93
C GLY A 152 2.07 -17.79 -0.93
N ALA A 153 1.93 -18.50 0.19
CA ALA A 153 2.27 -19.92 0.27
C ALA A 153 1.34 -20.80 -0.58
N LEU A 154 0.04 -20.48 -0.64
CA LEU A 154 -0.91 -21.18 -1.51
C LEU A 154 -0.56 -20.96 -2.98
N LEU A 155 -0.32 -19.71 -3.37
CA LEU A 155 0.11 -19.36 -4.74
C LEU A 155 1.41 -20.06 -5.13
N LEU A 156 2.38 -20.17 -4.21
CA LEU A 156 3.62 -20.89 -4.47
C LEU A 156 3.39 -22.38 -4.72
N MET A 157 2.45 -23.01 -4.00
CA MET A 157 2.12 -24.41 -4.22
C MET A 157 1.43 -24.63 -5.56
N ASP A 158 0.54 -23.72 -5.97
CA ASP A 158 -0.12 -23.80 -7.27
C ASP A 158 0.86 -23.57 -8.42
N ALA A 159 1.75 -22.58 -8.31
CA ALA A 159 2.83 -22.37 -9.27
C ALA A 159 3.74 -23.61 -9.41
N LYS A 160 4.02 -24.32 -8.31
CA LYS A 160 4.79 -25.58 -8.35
C LYS A 160 4.04 -26.69 -9.09
N LYS A 161 2.73 -26.85 -8.85
CA LYS A 161 1.90 -27.84 -9.56
C LYS A 161 1.88 -27.55 -11.05
N GLU A 162 1.67 -26.30 -11.44
CA GLU A 162 1.66 -25.87 -12.84
C GLU A 162 3.03 -26.09 -13.50
N ASN A 163 4.13 -25.80 -12.80
CA ASN A 163 5.47 -26.04 -13.32
C ASN A 163 5.71 -27.52 -13.61
N ILE A 164 5.30 -28.41 -12.69
CA ILE A 164 5.41 -29.87 -12.89
C ILE A 164 4.54 -30.32 -14.08
N ALA A 165 3.31 -29.79 -14.20
CA ALA A 165 2.44 -30.11 -15.33
C ALA A 165 3.05 -29.68 -16.67
N LEU A 166 3.63 -28.47 -16.73
CA LEU A 166 4.33 -27.97 -17.91
C LEU A 166 5.56 -28.82 -18.25
N GLN A 167 6.35 -29.26 -17.26
CA GLN A 167 7.48 -30.15 -17.49
C GLN A 167 7.05 -31.51 -18.04
N LEU A 168 5.94 -32.07 -17.54
CA LEU A 168 5.38 -33.32 -18.04
C LEU A 168 4.89 -33.19 -19.49
N GLU A 169 4.18 -32.11 -19.83
CA GLU A 169 3.77 -31.84 -21.20
C GLU A 169 4.96 -31.62 -22.13
N ALA A 170 5.98 -30.88 -21.68
CA ALA A 170 7.20 -30.63 -22.45
C ALA A 170 7.92 -31.95 -22.76
N ALA A 171 8.12 -32.82 -21.76
CA ALA A 171 8.73 -34.13 -21.95
C ALA A 171 7.91 -35.04 -22.88
N PHE A 172 6.58 -34.99 -22.80
CA PHE A 172 5.71 -35.72 -23.72
C PHE A 172 5.87 -35.23 -25.17
N ARG A 173 5.81 -33.91 -25.39
CA ARG A 173 5.98 -33.31 -26.73
C ARG A 173 7.38 -33.58 -27.29
N GLU A 174 8.41 -33.50 -26.46
CA GLU A 174 9.79 -33.83 -26.85
C GLU A 174 9.91 -35.28 -27.33
N ARG A 175 9.36 -36.25 -26.56
CA ARG A 175 9.37 -37.67 -26.98
C ARG A 175 8.61 -37.88 -28.29
N ALA A 176 7.43 -37.27 -28.46
CA ALA A 176 6.67 -37.36 -29.69
C ALA A 176 7.44 -36.76 -30.88
N MET A 177 8.10 -35.62 -30.67
CA MET A 177 8.90 -34.96 -31.70
C MET A 177 10.16 -35.74 -32.06
N ASN A 178 10.80 -36.40 -31.10
CA ASN A 178 11.92 -37.29 -31.35
C ASN A 178 11.52 -38.47 -32.26
N VAL A 179 10.38 -39.12 -31.98
CA VAL A 179 9.86 -40.19 -32.85
C VAL A 179 9.54 -39.68 -34.25
N TYR A 180 8.85 -38.53 -34.35
CA TYR A 180 8.55 -37.90 -35.63
C TYR A 180 9.82 -37.60 -36.44
N THR A 181 10.83 -37.04 -35.80
CA THR A 181 12.10 -36.66 -36.43
C THR A 181 12.86 -37.90 -36.92
N GLU A 182 12.91 -38.97 -36.13
CA GLU A 182 13.56 -40.22 -36.55
C GLU A 182 12.84 -40.91 -37.72
N VAL A 183 11.51 -40.95 -37.71
CA VAL A 183 10.74 -41.50 -38.83
C VAL A 183 10.94 -40.67 -40.10
N LYS A 184 10.86 -39.34 -39.98
CA LYS A 184 11.14 -38.42 -41.09
C LYS A 184 12.56 -38.64 -41.63
N ARG A 185 13.56 -38.74 -40.76
CA ARG A 185 14.96 -38.99 -41.16
C ARG A 185 15.11 -40.26 -42.00
N ARG A 186 14.41 -41.34 -41.62
CA ARG A 186 14.41 -42.60 -42.40
C ARG A 186 13.75 -42.44 -43.77
N LEU A 187 12.63 -41.72 -43.83
CA LEU A 187 11.93 -41.47 -45.09
C LEU A 187 12.74 -40.57 -46.02
N ASP A 188 13.28 -39.47 -45.50
CA ASP A 188 14.14 -38.54 -46.23
C ASP A 188 15.38 -39.28 -46.76
N TYR A 189 15.98 -40.17 -45.95
CA TYR A 189 17.08 -41.03 -46.41
C TYR A 189 16.69 -41.90 -47.61
N GLN A 190 15.52 -42.55 -47.58
CA GLN A 190 15.05 -43.37 -48.70
C GLN A 190 14.80 -42.53 -49.97
N VAL A 191 14.20 -41.36 -49.82
CA VAL A 191 13.97 -40.42 -50.93
C VAL A 191 15.31 -39.99 -51.54
N GLU A 192 16.29 -39.63 -50.73
CA GLU A 192 17.63 -39.25 -51.19
C GLU A 192 18.36 -40.41 -51.89
N CYS A 193 18.27 -41.64 -51.37
CA CYS A 193 18.80 -42.81 -52.07
C CYS A 193 18.19 -42.97 -53.48
N ARG A 194 16.87 -42.78 -53.62
CA ARG A 194 16.19 -42.83 -54.93
C ARG A 194 16.61 -41.70 -55.84
N HIS A 195 16.77 -40.49 -55.31
CA HIS A 195 17.29 -39.35 -56.07
C HIS A 195 18.72 -39.60 -56.57
N VAL A 196 19.59 -40.19 -55.75
CA VAL A 196 20.96 -40.56 -56.14
C VAL A 196 20.96 -41.65 -57.20
N GLU A 197 20.17 -42.70 -57.04
CA GLU A 197 20.03 -43.79 -58.01
C GLU A 197 19.59 -43.27 -59.38
N ARG A 198 18.56 -42.41 -59.42
CA ARG A 198 18.07 -41.79 -60.66
C ARG A 198 19.12 -40.87 -61.29
N ARG A 199 19.88 -40.14 -60.47
CA ARG A 199 20.97 -39.27 -60.94
C ARG A 199 22.12 -40.10 -61.53
N LEU A 200 22.46 -41.22 -60.90
CA LEU A 200 23.49 -42.14 -61.39
C LEU A 200 23.08 -42.80 -62.70
N SER A 201 21.85 -43.31 -62.79
CA SER A 201 21.33 -43.92 -64.03
C SER A 201 21.27 -42.91 -65.16
N GLN A 202 20.84 -41.67 -64.90
CA GLN A 202 20.87 -40.59 -65.88
C GLN A 202 22.29 -40.27 -66.35
N LYS A 203 23.26 -40.14 -65.43
CA LYS A 203 24.67 -39.92 -65.78
C LYS A 203 25.25 -41.07 -66.59
N HIS A 204 24.97 -42.30 -66.20
CA HIS A 204 25.42 -43.49 -66.92
C HIS A 204 24.83 -43.55 -68.33
N MET A 205 23.52 -43.31 -68.47
CA MET A 205 22.83 -43.26 -69.75
C MET A 205 23.41 -42.18 -70.68
N VAL A 206 23.62 -40.95 -70.18
CA VAL A 206 24.26 -39.87 -70.94
C VAL A 206 25.66 -40.27 -71.38
N ASN A 207 26.50 -40.78 -70.47
CA ASN A 207 27.85 -41.23 -70.81
C ASN A 207 27.85 -42.38 -71.83
N TRP A 208 26.92 -43.33 -71.71
CA TRP A 208 26.79 -44.44 -72.65
C TRP A 208 26.36 -43.95 -74.02
N ILE A 209 25.36 -43.06 -74.11
CA ILE A 209 24.93 -42.47 -75.38
C ILE A 209 26.08 -41.70 -76.03
N VAL A 210 26.76 -40.83 -75.28
CA VAL A 210 27.92 -40.06 -75.78
C VAL A 210 29.02 -41.01 -76.27
N SER A 211 29.36 -42.04 -75.49
CA SER A 211 30.38 -43.01 -75.88
C SER A 211 30.01 -43.78 -77.14
N ASN A 212 28.76 -44.24 -77.27
CA ASN A 212 28.31 -44.98 -78.45
C ASN A 212 28.22 -44.10 -79.69
N VAL A 213 27.76 -42.84 -79.54
CA VAL A 213 27.76 -41.87 -80.63
C VAL A 213 29.18 -41.63 -81.11
N LEU A 214 30.12 -41.33 -80.19
CA LEU A 214 31.54 -41.16 -80.53
C LEU A 214 32.15 -42.39 -81.21
N SER A 215 31.80 -43.62 -80.77
CA SER A 215 32.29 -44.84 -81.42
C SER A 215 31.62 -45.16 -82.76
N SER A 216 30.37 -44.74 -82.96
CA SER A 216 29.62 -44.97 -84.20
C SER A 216 30.00 -44.00 -85.33
N ILE A 217 30.60 -42.86 -84.97
CA ILE A 217 31.14 -41.90 -85.93
C ILE A 217 32.42 -42.50 -86.51
N SER A 218 32.34 -42.95 -87.77
CA SER A 218 33.54 -43.37 -88.50
C SER A 218 34.38 -42.13 -88.89
N PRO A 219 35.73 -42.25 -88.98
CA PRO A 219 36.57 -41.15 -89.46
C PRO A 219 36.18 -40.66 -90.87
N GLN A 220 35.52 -41.53 -91.64
CA GLN A 220 35.00 -41.21 -92.97
C GLN A 220 33.75 -40.32 -92.90
N GLN A 221 32.82 -40.61 -91.97
CA GLN A 221 31.65 -39.77 -91.73
C GLN A 221 32.00 -38.39 -91.14
N GLU A 222 33.05 -38.28 -90.32
CA GLU A 222 33.53 -36.95 -89.89
C GLU A 222 33.97 -36.09 -91.06
N LYS A 223 34.75 -36.66 -91.99
CA LYS A 223 35.18 -35.97 -93.21
C LYS A 223 34.01 -35.60 -94.11
N GLU A 224 33.04 -36.50 -94.28
CA GLU A 224 31.83 -36.20 -95.05
C GLU A 224 30.96 -35.12 -94.40
N THR A 225 30.88 -35.10 -93.07
CA THR A 225 30.15 -34.07 -92.33
C THR A 225 30.86 -32.72 -92.42
N LEU A 226 32.20 -32.68 -92.33
CA LEU A 226 32.98 -31.47 -92.57
C LEU A 226 32.81 -30.95 -94.00
N ASN A 227 32.79 -31.84 -95.00
CA ASN A 227 32.52 -31.46 -96.39
C ASN A 227 31.09 -30.93 -96.56
N LYS A 228 30.09 -31.49 -95.87
CA LYS A 228 28.73 -30.95 -95.83
C LYS A 228 28.68 -29.57 -95.17
N CYS A 229 29.40 -29.35 -94.06
CA CYS A 229 29.51 -28.03 -93.44
C CYS A 229 30.15 -26.99 -94.38
N ILE A 230 31.18 -27.39 -95.15
CA ILE A 230 31.79 -26.54 -96.18
C ILE A 230 30.78 -26.25 -97.30
N ALA A 231 30.03 -27.25 -97.73
CA ALA A 231 28.96 -27.09 -98.72
C ALA A 231 27.88 -26.13 -98.22
N ASP A 232 27.40 -26.28 -96.98
CA ASP A 232 26.38 -25.42 -96.38
C ASP A 232 26.89 -23.98 -96.19
N LEU A 233 28.14 -23.80 -95.76
CA LEU A 233 28.77 -22.48 -95.69
C LEU A 233 28.94 -21.86 -97.08
N SER A 234 29.31 -22.63 -98.09
CA SER A 234 29.39 -22.13 -99.47
C SER A 234 28.00 -21.78 -100.03
N ALA A 235 26.97 -22.55 -99.71
CA ALA A 235 25.60 -22.27 -100.10
C ALA A 235 25.07 -21.00 -99.41
N LEU A 236 25.37 -20.80 -98.12
CA LEU A 236 25.09 -19.56 -97.40
C LEU A 236 25.87 -18.38 -97.98
N ALA A 237 27.14 -18.54 -98.31
CA ALA A 237 27.97 -17.50 -98.91
C ALA A 237 27.49 -17.10 -100.32
N LEU A 238 27.04 -18.07 -101.13
CA LEU A 238 26.41 -17.81 -102.43
C LEU A 238 25.09 -17.05 -102.26
N ARG A 239 24.29 -17.40 -101.25
CA ARG A 239 23.04 -16.73 -100.92
C ARG A 239 23.25 -15.27 -100.44
N VAL A 240 24.36 -15.01 -99.74
CA VAL A 240 24.79 -13.66 -99.34
C VAL A 240 25.36 -12.85 -100.50
N LYS A 241 26.01 -13.49 -101.49
CA LYS A 241 26.59 -12.82 -102.68
C LYS A 241 25.54 -12.50 -103.77
N SER A 242 24.36 -13.12 -103.70
CA SER A 242 23.22 -12.89 -104.60
C SER A 242 22.21 -11.86 -104.08
N ALA A 243 22.52 -11.17 -102.98
CA ALA A 243 21.80 -10.01 -102.43
C ALA A 243 22.68 -8.77 -102.57
#